data_AF-A0A7J2R7V5-F1
#
_entry.id   AF-A0A7J2R7V5-F1
#
_cell.length_a   1.000
_cell.length_b   1.000
_cell.length_c   1.000
_cell.angle_alpha   90.00
_cell.angle_beta   90.00
_cell.angle_gamma   90.00
#
_symmetry.space_group_name_H-M   'P 1'
#
loop_
_entity.id
_entity.type
_entity.pdbx_description
1 polymer ?
#
loop_
_entity_poly.entity_id
_entity_poly.type
_entity_poly.pdbx_seq_one_letter_code
_entity_poly.pdbx_strand_id
1 'polypeptide(L)'
;MKINKNNDNFELDYYIKIIDNFKNTKVNQEVIEIWKDKSLIDLMKLLELTKNDAMVSNAIILILSLLDDIPPDLYNNRGVNSNQIPDKDKKYLIDQLKNEFLPN
;
A
#
# COMPACT_ATOMS: atom_id res chain seq x y z
N MET A 1 -0.65 -29.45 27.43
CA MET A 1 -0.81 -28.78 26.13
C MET A 1 -0.43 -27.31 26.33
N LYS A 2 0.78 -26.91 25.91
CA LYS A 2 1.27 -25.54 26.09
C LYS A 2 0.55 -24.63 25.11
N ILE A 3 -0.19 -23.66 25.62
CA ILE A 3 -0.88 -22.64 24.82
C ILE A 3 0.15 -21.57 24.49
N ASN A 4 0.73 -21.62 23.30
CA ASN A 4 1.32 -20.45 22.64
C ASN A 4 0.23 -19.90 21.70
N LYS A 5 -0.65 -19.04 22.21
CA LYS A 5 -1.65 -18.32 21.42
C LYS A 5 -1.44 -16.85 21.74
N ASN A 6 -0.81 -16.09 20.86
CA ASN A 6 -0.96 -14.62 20.83
C ASN A 6 -0.39 -14.03 19.54
N ASN A 7 0.66 -14.61 18.94
CA ASN A 7 1.27 -14.04 17.72
C ASN A 7 0.60 -14.53 16.42
N ASP A 8 0.36 -15.84 16.29
CA ASP A 8 -0.20 -16.43 15.05
C ASP A 8 -1.61 -15.93 14.73
N ASN A 9 -2.40 -15.58 15.75
CA ASN A 9 -3.73 -15.01 15.55
C ASN A 9 -3.66 -13.60 14.94
N PHE A 10 -2.72 -12.77 15.37
CA PHE A 10 -2.61 -11.39 14.90
C PHE A 10 -2.20 -11.32 13.41
N GLU A 11 -1.23 -12.14 13.01
CA GLU A 11 -0.78 -12.22 11.61
C GLU A 11 -1.89 -12.71 10.68
N LEU A 12 -2.58 -13.78 11.07
CA LEU A 12 -3.71 -14.31 10.32
C LEU A 12 -4.85 -13.30 10.22
N ASP A 13 -5.20 -12.62 11.31
CA ASP A 13 -6.24 -11.59 11.34
C ASP A 13 -5.90 -10.43 10.39
N TYR A 14 -4.62 -10.08 10.26
CA TYR A 14 -4.16 -9.05 9.32
C TYR A 14 -4.33 -9.51 7.86
N TYR A 15 -3.93 -10.74 7.53
CA TYR A 15 -4.11 -11.30 6.19
C TYR A 15 -5.58 -11.44 5.79
N ILE A 16 -6.45 -11.81 6.73
CA ILE A 16 -7.90 -11.85 6.51
C ILE A 16 -8.43 -10.46 6.15
N LYS A 17 -7.99 -9.40 6.86
CA LYS A 17 -8.40 -8.02 6.55
C LYS A 17 -7.98 -7.57 5.14
N ILE A 18 -6.80 -7.98 4.66
CA ILE A 18 -6.36 -7.70 3.29
C ILE A 18 -7.32 -8.36 2.29
N ILE A 19 -7.62 -9.64 2.48
CA ILE A 19 -8.50 -10.41 1.59
C ILE A 19 -9.93 -9.86 1.61
N ASP A 20 -10.44 -9.52 2.79
CA ASP A 20 -11.78 -8.97 2.96
C ASP A 20 -11.90 -7.59 2.32
N ASN A 21 -10.86 -6.76 2.41
CA ASN A 21 -10.86 -5.50 1.69
C ASN A 21 -10.96 -5.77 0.19
N PHE A 22 -10.05 -6.57 -0.39
CA PHE A 22 -10.02 -6.88 -1.82
C PHE A 22 -11.37 -7.38 -2.37
N LYS A 23 -12.03 -8.29 -1.64
CA LYS A 23 -13.35 -8.81 -2.05
C LYS A 23 -14.43 -7.73 -2.10
N ASN A 24 -14.32 -6.72 -1.25
CA ASN A 24 -15.30 -5.66 -1.10
C ASN A 24 -15.02 -4.42 -1.98
N THR A 25 -13.82 -4.25 -2.55
CA THR A 25 -13.37 -3.02 -3.24
C THR A 25 -13.70 -2.94 -4.73
N LYS A 26 -14.55 -3.83 -5.29
CA LYS A 26 -14.81 -3.98 -6.75
C LYS A 26 -15.26 -2.73 -7.56
N VAL A 27 -15.35 -1.53 -6.99
CA VAL A 27 -16.06 -0.40 -7.61
C VAL A 27 -15.21 0.86 -7.81
N ASN A 28 -14.07 1.05 -7.14
CA ASN A 28 -13.28 2.28 -7.31
C ASN A 28 -11.75 2.06 -7.22
N GLN A 29 -11.07 2.26 -8.34
CA GLN A 29 -9.61 2.15 -8.47
C GLN A 29 -8.84 3.16 -7.60
N GLU A 30 -9.35 4.39 -7.47
CA GLU A 30 -8.74 5.43 -6.63
C GLU A 30 -8.74 5.02 -5.15
N VAL A 31 -9.85 4.44 -4.68
CA VAL A 31 -9.97 3.95 -3.29
C VAL A 31 -9.03 2.78 -3.04
N ILE A 32 -8.80 1.93 -4.04
CA ILE A 32 -7.86 0.81 -3.96
C ILE A 32 -6.43 1.33 -3.81
N GLU A 33 -6.00 2.29 -4.64
CA GLU A 33 -4.63 2.84 -4.55
C GLU A 33 -4.40 3.57 -3.22
N ILE A 34 -5.36 4.39 -2.77
CA ILE A 34 -5.27 5.05 -1.45
C ILE A 34 -5.15 4.00 -0.32
N TRP A 35 -5.90 2.90 -0.41
CA TRP A 35 -5.82 1.83 0.59
C TRP A 35 -4.48 1.09 0.54
N LYS A 36 -3.93 0.82 -0.65
CA LYS A 36 -2.60 0.21 -0.83
C LYS A 36 -1.54 1.05 -0.16
N ASP A 37 -1.48 2.34 -0.51
CA ASP A 37 -0.46 3.26 0.02
C ASP A 37 -0.53 3.35 1.54
N LYS A 38 -1.74 3.49 2.09
CA LYS A 38 -1.94 3.51 3.54
C LYS A 38 -1.50 2.21 4.21
N SER A 39 -1.83 1.06 3.60
CA SER A 39 -1.47 -0.25 4.14
C SER A 39 0.04 -0.48 4.12
N LEU A 40 0.73 -0.05 3.07
CA LEU A 40 2.19 -0.10 2.97
C LEU A 40 2.85 0.78 4.05
N ILE A 41 2.36 2.00 4.27
CA ILE A 41 2.86 2.87 5.34
C ILE A 41 2.67 2.23 6.72
N ASP A 42 1.51 1.64 6.98
CA ASP A 42 1.23 0.98 8.25
C ASP A 42 2.11 -0.26 8.46
N LEU A 43 2.40 -1.01 7.39
CA LEU A 43 3.34 -2.13 7.40
C LEU A 43 4.78 -1.68 7.68
N MET A 44 5.23 -0.54 7.13
CA MET A 44 6.54 0.03 7.43
C MET A 44 6.68 0.41 8.92
N LYS A 45 5.64 1.01 9.51
CA LYS A 45 5.61 1.31 10.95
C LYS A 45 5.59 0.04 11.79
N LEU A 46 4.82 -0.96 11.37
CA LEU A 46 4.75 -2.25 12.06
C LEU A 46 6.10 -2.96 12.03
N LEU A 47 6.81 -2.90 10.90
CA LEU A 47 8.17 -3.41 10.76
C LEU A 47 9.12 -2.76 11.76
N GLU A 48 9.06 -1.43 11.87
CA GLU A 48 9.90 -0.68 12.80
C GLU A 48 9.67 -1.11 14.25
N LEU A 49 8.40 -1.33 14.64
CA LEU A 49 7.99 -1.71 15.99
C LEU A 49 8.26 -3.17 16.34
N THR A 50 7.93 -4.09 15.44
CA THR A 50 7.92 -5.54 15.71
C THR A 50 9.19 -6.25 15.26
N LYS A 51 9.94 -5.65 14.32
CA LYS A 51 11.07 -6.29 13.62
C LYS A 51 10.72 -7.64 12.98
N ASN A 52 9.43 -7.84 12.66
CA ASN A 52 8.96 -9.07 12.03
C ASN A 52 8.96 -8.91 10.50
N ASP A 53 10.16 -9.05 9.92
CA ASP A 53 10.38 -8.90 8.47
C ASP A 53 9.54 -9.90 7.66
N ALA A 54 9.36 -11.12 8.17
CA ALA A 54 8.63 -12.18 7.47
C ALA A 54 7.15 -11.83 7.32
N MET A 55 6.48 -11.45 8.42
CA MET A 55 5.07 -11.07 8.40
C MET A 55 4.83 -9.89 7.44
N VAL A 56 5.66 -8.86 7.53
CA VAL A 56 5.53 -7.64 6.71
C VAL A 56 5.78 -7.95 5.23
N SER A 57 6.83 -8.72 4.91
CA SER A 57 7.12 -9.12 3.53
C SER A 57 5.98 -9.93 2.92
N ASN A 58 5.44 -10.89 3.68
CA ASN A 58 4.31 -11.71 3.24
C ASN A 58 3.04 -10.87 3.04
N ALA A 59 2.78 -9.87 3.90
CA ALA A 59 1.66 -8.95 3.74
C ALA A 59 1.79 -8.13 2.45
N ILE A 60 2.98 -7.60 2.16
CA ILE A 60 3.26 -6.82 0.94
C ILE A 60 3.05 -7.70 -0.29
N ILE A 61 3.62 -8.91 -0.30
CA ILE A 61 3.45 -9.86 -1.40
C ILE A 61 1.98 -10.15 -1.65
N LEU A 62 1.19 -10.37 -0.59
CA LEU A 62 -0.24 -10.63 -0.70
C LEU A 62 -1.01 -9.43 -1.28
N ILE A 63 -0.71 -8.20 -0.82
CA ILE A 63 -1.34 -6.97 -1.33
C ILE A 63 -1.05 -6.81 -2.84
N LEU A 64 0.22 -6.94 -3.24
CA LEU A 64 0.61 -6.81 -4.65
C LEU A 64 -0.02 -7.91 -5.51
N SER A 65 -0.02 -9.15 -5.02
CA SER A 65 -0.58 -10.30 -5.77
C SER A 65 -2.09 -10.20 -6.00
N LEU A 66 -2.81 -9.50 -5.12
CA LEU A 66 -4.27 -9.35 -5.23
C LEU A 66 -4.66 -8.12 -6.06
N LEU A 67 -3.87 -7.06 -6.02
CA LEU A 67 -4.30 -5.74 -6.52
C LEU A 67 -3.55 -5.25 -7.77
N ASP A 68 -2.40 -5.82 -8.09
CA ASP A 68 -1.69 -5.45 -9.30
C ASP A 68 -2.04 -6.41 -10.44
N ASP A 69 -2.81 -5.93 -11.42
CA ASP A 69 -3.07 -6.63 -12.70
C ASP A 69 -1.79 -6.74 -13.56
N ILE A 70 -0.78 -5.92 -13.26
CA ILE A 70 0.50 -5.87 -13.94
C ILE A 70 1.58 -6.22 -12.91
N PRO A 71 2.35 -7.32 -13.10
CA PRO A 71 3.47 -7.67 -12.25
C PRO A 71 4.36 -6.45 -11.95
N PRO A 72 4.84 -6.28 -10.71
CA PRO A 72 5.78 -5.19 -10.37
C PRO A 72 7.00 -5.16 -11.30
N ASP A 73 7.40 -6.33 -11.81
CA ASP A 73 8.49 -6.51 -12.78
C ASP A 73 8.19 -5.91 -14.17
N LEU A 74 6.92 -5.66 -14.49
CA LEU A 74 6.46 -5.02 -15.73
C LEU A 74 6.23 -3.50 -15.57
N TYR A 75 6.34 -2.94 -14.36
CA TYR A 75 6.45 -1.49 -14.14
C TYR A 75 7.82 -0.99 -14.59
N ASN A 76 8.04 -0.93 -15.90
CA ASN A 76 9.27 -0.38 -16.50
C ASN A 76 9.20 1.15 -16.68
N ASN A 77 8.07 1.76 -16.31
CA ASN A 77 7.90 3.20 -16.31
C ASN A 77 8.46 3.70 -14.98
N ARG A 78 9.73 4.09 -14.92
CA ARG A 78 10.41 4.68 -13.74
C ARG A 78 9.84 6.06 -13.33
N GLY A 79 8.53 6.27 -13.53
CA GLY A 79 7.94 7.60 -13.66
C GLY A 79 8.50 8.33 -14.88
N VAL A 80 8.06 9.57 -15.06
CA VAL A 80 8.68 10.53 -15.99
C VAL A 80 9.66 11.35 -15.17
N ASN A 81 10.85 11.63 -15.71
CA ASN A 81 11.80 12.52 -15.05
C ASN A 81 11.10 13.87 -14.80
N SER A 82 11.12 14.37 -13.57
CA SER A 82 10.43 15.61 -13.22
C SER A 82 10.90 16.79 -14.09
N ASN A 83 12.14 16.77 -14.59
CA ASN A 83 12.66 17.78 -15.51
C ASN A 83 12.01 17.76 -16.90
N GLN A 84 11.34 16.66 -17.26
CA GLN A 84 10.61 16.50 -18.54
C GLN A 84 9.13 16.88 -18.42
N ILE A 85 8.64 17.18 -17.22
CA ILE A 85 7.27 17.64 -17.00
C ILE A 85 7.20 19.14 -17.34
N PRO A 86 6.29 19.58 -18.22
CA PRO A 86 6.07 20.99 -18.51
C PRO A 86 5.76 21.79 -17.24
N ASP A 87 6.23 23.02 -17.14
CA ASP A 87 6.07 23.84 -15.92
C ASP A 87 4.59 24.07 -15.55
N LYS A 88 3.71 24.13 -16.54
CA LYS A 88 2.26 24.21 -16.35
C LYS A 88 1.73 22.99 -15.58
N ASP A 89 2.19 21.80 -15.95
CA ASP A 89 1.72 20.54 -15.38
C ASP A 89 2.36 20.30 -14.01
N LYS A 90 3.62 20.71 -13.81
CA LYS A 90 4.25 20.73 -12.47
C LYS A 90 3.46 21.57 -11.49
N LYS A 91 3.06 22.78 -11.89
CA LYS A 91 2.30 23.69 -11.02
C LYS A 91 0.95 23.07 -10.64
N TYR A 92 0.26 22.48 -11.61
CA TYR A 92 -0.98 21.75 -11.36
C TYR A 92 -0.79 20.61 -10.36
N LEU A 93 0.23 19.77 -10.55
CA LEU A 93 0.53 18.65 -9.65
C LEU A 93 0.88 19.13 -8.23
N ILE A 94 1.66 20.20 -8.10
CA ILE A 94 1.98 20.81 -6.79
C ILE A 94 0.71 21.31 -6.10
N ASP A 95 -0.19 21.95 -6.82
CA ASP A 95 -1.44 22.47 -6.25
C ASP A 95 -2.38 21.33 -5.82
N GLN A 96 -2.45 20.24 -6.60
CA GLN A 96 -3.17 19.02 -6.19
C GLN A 96 -2.59 18.43 -4.89
N LEU A 97 -1.27 18.24 -4.83
CA LEU A 97 -0.61 17.71 -3.63
C LEU A 97 -0.82 18.61 -2.40
N LYS A 98 -0.78 19.93 -2.57
CA LYS A 98 -1.08 20.85 -1.46
C LYS A 98 -2.50 20.68 -0.95
N ASN A 99 -3.49 20.59 -1.84
CA ASN A 99 -4.89 20.41 -1.44
C ASN A 99 -5.14 19.06 -0.76
N GLU A 100 -4.40 18.03 -1.13
CA GLU A 100 -4.52 16.69 -0.56
C GLU A 100 -3.88 16.58 0.83
N PHE A 101 -2.74 17.24 1.04
CA PHE A 101 -1.90 17.05 2.24
C PHE A 101 -1.86 18.24 3.20
N LEU A 102 -2.33 19.43 2.81
CA LEU A 102 -2.45 20.59 3.69
C LEU A 102 -3.93 20.89 3.97
N PRO A 103 -4.37 20.93 5.23
CA PRO A 103 -5.72 21.38 5.54
C PRO A 103 -5.83 22.86 5.17
N ASN A 104 -6.94 23.22 4.52
CA ASN A 104 -7.30 24.62 4.25
C ASN A 104 -7.32 25.47 5.53
#